data_AF-A0A316M183-F1
#
_entry.id   AF-A0A316M183-F1
#
_cell.length_a   1.000
_cell.length_b   1.000
_cell.length_c   1.000
_cell.angle_alpha   90.00
_cell.angle_beta   90.00
_cell.angle_gamma   90.00
#
_symmetry.space_group_name_H-M   'P 1'
#
loop_
_entity.id
_entity.type
_entity.pdbx_description
1 polymer ?
#
loop_
_entity_poly.entity_id
_entity_poly.type
_entity_poly.pdbx_seq_one_letter_code
_entity_poly.pdbx_strand_id
1 'polypeptide(L)'
;MPRPPLSRKRGGGDDDLSAADMPRKKGGTDMNSKTEDLISKVMEKAASAADYTAQKAGQVVESTKLNFRLYELNGTIGEYERRIGQIVYAAHQGETADQTELDELLAKLDAANADVKEIRIKMAERKKMKICPVCGKACAADDAFCAGCGADMKAKA
;
A
#
# COMPACT_ATOMS: atom_id res chain seq x y z
N MET A 1 -4.62 -13.02 -33.13
CA MET A 1 -4.16 -12.39 -34.39
C MET A 1 -2.66 -12.58 -34.53
N PRO A 2 -2.17 -13.32 -35.52
CA PRO A 2 -0.74 -13.46 -35.80
C PRO A 2 -0.25 -12.27 -36.64
N ARG A 3 0.92 -11.71 -36.32
CA ARG A 3 1.60 -10.70 -37.16
C ARG A 3 2.60 -11.41 -38.09
N PRO A 4 2.53 -11.19 -39.42
CA PRO A 4 3.59 -11.53 -40.36
C PRO A 4 4.40 -10.24 -40.70
N PRO A 5 5.37 -10.26 -41.63
CA PRO A 5 6.78 -10.41 -41.29
C PRO A 5 7.64 -9.19 -41.70
N LEU A 6 8.86 -9.20 -41.18
CA LEU A 6 9.95 -8.30 -41.52
C LEU A 6 10.34 -8.42 -43.02
N SER A 7 10.42 -7.28 -43.69
CA SER A 7 11.10 -7.08 -44.98
C SER A 7 12.19 -6.02 -44.79
N ARG A 8 13.47 -6.39 -44.74
CA ARG A 8 14.36 -6.79 -45.86
C ARG A 8 14.80 -5.59 -46.71
N LYS A 9 16.05 -5.15 -46.53
CA LYS A 9 17.14 -5.06 -47.55
C LYS A 9 18.27 -4.20 -46.97
N ARG A 10 19.55 -4.63 -46.86
CA ARG A 10 20.51 -5.23 -47.82
C ARG A 10 21.27 -4.17 -48.61
N GLY A 11 22.60 -4.25 -48.57
CA GLY A 11 23.57 -3.52 -49.38
C GLY A 11 24.38 -2.54 -48.52
N GLY A 12 25.69 -2.68 -48.31
CA GLY A 12 26.72 -3.27 -49.15
C GLY A 12 27.67 -2.15 -49.60
N GLY A 13 28.99 -2.41 -49.60
CA GLY A 13 29.99 -1.50 -50.16
C GLY A 13 30.99 -0.96 -49.15
N ASP A 14 31.89 -1.82 -48.69
CA ASP A 14 33.34 -1.71 -48.91
C ASP A 14 33.75 -0.53 -49.81
N ASP A 15 34.53 0.41 -49.27
CA ASP A 15 35.45 1.27 -50.03
C ASP A 15 36.57 1.75 -49.09
N ASP A 16 37.71 1.06 -49.18
CA ASP A 16 39.02 1.50 -48.73
C ASP A 16 39.36 2.88 -49.33
N LEU A 17 39.56 3.90 -48.50
CA LEU A 17 40.42 5.03 -48.87
C LEU A 17 41.27 5.49 -47.67
N SER A 18 42.51 5.02 -47.75
CA SER A 18 43.68 5.48 -47.00
C SER A 18 44.08 6.92 -47.37
N ALA A 19 44.51 7.64 -46.33
CA ALA A 19 45.53 8.70 -46.27
C ALA A 19 45.43 9.93 -47.21
N ALA A 20 45.31 11.12 -46.60
CA ALA A 20 46.37 12.14 -46.57
C ALA A 20 45.86 13.49 -46.03
N ASP A 21 46.79 14.28 -45.50
CA ASP A 21 46.72 15.72 -45.25
C ASP A 21 46.01 16.25 -44.00
N MET A 22 46.84 16.56 -43.01
CA MET A 22 46.53 17.39 -41.85
C MET A 22 47.19 18.77 -42.05
N PRO A 23 46.43 19.88 -41.91
CA PRO A 23 46.94 20.94 -41.08
C PRO A 23 45.91 21.45 -40.07
N ARG A 24 46.39 21.60 -38.83
CA ARG A 24 45.69 22.08 -37.64
C ARG A 24 45.08 23.48 -37.83
N LYS A 25 43.83 23.67 -37.39
CA LYS A 25 43.28 24.98 -36.97
C LYS A 25 42.67 24.89 -35.56
N LYS A 26 43.12 25.82 -34.71
CA LYS A 26 42.75 26.03 -33.30
C LYS A 26 41.29 26.49 -33.17
N GLY A 27 40.57 26.04 -32.13
CA GLY A 27 39.28 26.61 -31.73
C GLY A 27 38.72 25.91 -30.49
N GLY A 28 38.48 26.67 -29.41
CA GLY A 28 38.13 26.20 -28.08
C GLY A 28 36.81 25.46 -27.93
N THR A 29 36.71 24.75 -26.81
CA THR A 29 35.62 23.93 -26.31
C THR A 29 34.39 24.75 -25.91
N ASP A 30 33.34 24.80 -26.72
CA ASP A 30 32.11 25.55 -26.38
C ASP A 30 30.78 24.88 -26.84
N MET A 31 30.69 23.55 -26.78
CA MET A 31 29.42 22.83 -27.08
C MET A 31 29.07 21.66 -26.14
N ASN A 32 29.75 21.49 -24.99
CA ASN A 32 29.43 20.41 -24.05
C ASN A 32 28.75 20.85 -22.74
N SER A 33 28.74 22.14 -22.39
CA SER A 33 28.15 22.61 -21.13
C SER A 33 26.61 22.58 -21.12
N LYS A 34 25.98 22.94 -22.25
CA LYS A 34 24.51 22.98 -22.37
C LYS A 34 23.88 21.59 -22.33
N THR A 35 24.55 20.58 -22.88
CA THR A 35 24.12 19.17 -22.82
C THR A 35 24.25 18.60 -21.41
N GLU A 36 25.33 18.93 -20.70
CA GLU A 36 25.53 18.52 -19.30
C GLU A 36 24.52 19.18 -18.34
N ASP A 37 24.18 20.45 -18.58
CA ASP A 37 23.15 21.18 -17.81
C ASP A 37 21.74 20.61 -18.01
N LEU A 38 21.42 20.17 -19.24
CA LEU A 38 20.13 19.55 -19.56
C LEU A 38 20.02 18.16 -18.94
N ILE A 39 21.08 17.36 -18.99
CA ILE A 39 21.14 16.05 -18.35
C ILE A 39 21.03 16.20 -16.84
N SER A 40 21.73 17.17 -16.22
CA SER A 40 21.65 17.42 -14.78
C SER A 40 20.24 17.84 -14.34
N LYS A 41 19.58 18.74 -15.08
CA LYS A 41 18.19 19.15 -14.79
C LYS A 41 17.17 18.04 -15.03
N VAL A 42 17.42 17.15 -15.99
CA VAL A 42 16.59 15.97 -16.22
C VAL A 42 16.82 14.94 -15.12
N MET A 43 18.05 14.73 -14.66
CA MET A 43 18.40 13.79 -13.59
C MET A 43 17.89 14.26 -12.23
N GLU A 44 17.92 15.57 -11.94
CA GLU A 44 17.35 16.14 -10.71
C GLU A 44 15.80 16.04 -10.69
N LYS A 45 15.16 16.23 -11.85
CA LYS A 45 13.72 16.01 -12.04
C LYS A 45 13.34 14.52 -12.12
N ALA A 46 14.23 13.66 -12.58
CA ALA A 46 14.04 12.21 -12.64
C ALA A 46 14.25 11.55 -11.28
N ALA A 47 15.19 12.03 -10.46
CA ALA A 47 15.36 11.60 -9.08
C ALA A 47 14.07 11.88 -8.28
N SER A 48 13.53 13.09 -8.39
CA SER A 48 12.26 13.47 -7.75
C SER A 48 11.03 12.76 -8.35
N ALA A 49 11.04 12.34 -9.63
CA ALA A 49 9.95 11.60 -10.25
C ALA A 49 9.99 10.06 -10.00
N ALA A 50 11.19 9.49 -9.88
CA ALA A 50 11.41 8.08 -9.50
C ALA A 50 11.06 7.85 -8.02
N ASP A 51 11.43 8.78 -7.14
CA ASP A 51 11.06 8.73 -5.73
C ASP A 51 9.55 8.82 -5.52
N TYR A 52 8.85 9.66 -6.30
CA TYR A 52 7.40 9.84 -6.17
C TYR A 52 6.59 8.62 -6.64
N THR A 53 7.09 7.89 -7.64
CA THR A 53 6.45 6.66 -8.15
C THR A 53 6.76 5.45 -7.24
N ALA A 54 7.99 5.32 -6.74
CA ALA A 54 8.38 4.29 -5.79
C ALA A 54 7.68 4.44 -4.43
N GLN A 55 7.59 5.66 -3.89
CA GLN A 55 6.91 5.91 -2.61
C GLN A 55 5.39 5.68 -2.70
N LYS A 56 4.74 6.04 -3.81
CA LYS A 56 3.31 5.74 -4.01
C LYS A 56 3.05 4.25 -4.17
N ALA A 57 3.89 3.55 -4.91
CA ALA A 57 3.78 2.09 -5.03
C ALA A 57 3.93 1.40 -3.66
N GLY A 58 4.93 1.80 -2.86
CA GLY A 58 5.11 1.28 -1.49
C GLY A 58 3.93 1.57 -0.56
N GLN A 59 3.35 2.77 -0.62
CA GLN A 59 2.17 3.12 0.18
C GLN A 59 0.93 2.28 -0.18
N VAL A 60 0.75 1.94 -1.46
CA VAL A 60 -0.36 1.07 -1.90
C VAL A 60 -0.18 -0.35 -1.37
N VAL A 61 1.04 -0.89 -1.41
CA VAL A 61 1.35 -2.25 -0.90
C VAL A 61 1.14 -2.31 0.62
N GLU A 62 1.67 -1.35 1.36
CA GLU A 62 1.50 -1.28 2.82
C GLU A 62 0.04 -1.08 3.24
N SER A 63 -0.70 -0.21 2.54
CA SER A 63 -2.14 -0.05 2.77
C SER A 63 -2.89 -1.36 2.50
N THR A 64 -2.59 -2.06 1.40
CA THR A 64 -3.23 -3.33 1.06
C THR A 64 -2.95 -4.41 2.11
N LYS A 65 -1.70 -4.51 2.60
CA LYS A 65 -1.32 -5.45 3.66
C LYS A 65 -2.12 -5.22 4.95
N LEU A 66 -2.26 -3.96 5.37
CA LEU A 66 -3.06 -3.61 6.55
C LEU A 66 -4.55 -3.93 6.35
N ASN A 67 -5.10 -3.66 5.16
CA ASN A 67 -6.50 -3.99 4.83
C ASN A 67 -6.74 -5.51 4.79
N PHE A 68 -5.83 -6.30 4.23
CA PHE A 68 -5.92 -7.76 4.22
C PHE A 68 -5.90 -8.34 5.63
N ARG A 69 -4.95 -7.89 6.47
CA ARG A 69 -4.86 -8.32 7.87
C ARG A 69 -6.12 -7.97 8.66
N LEU A 70 -6.72 -6.80 8.38
CA LEU A 70 -8.01 -6.40 8.94
C LEU A 70 -9.13 -7.36 8.52
N TYR A 71 -9.18 -7.75 7.24
CA TYR A 71 -10.19 -8.66 6.72
C TYR A 71 -10.06 -10.06 7.34
N GLU A 72 -8.84 -10.60 7.41
CA GLU A 72 -8.53 -11.88 8.06
C GLU A 72 -8.98 -11.87 9.53
N LEU A 73 -8.58 -10.83 10.29
CA LEU A 73 -8.95 -10.72 11.70
C LEU A 73 -10.47 -10.59 11.90
N ASN A 74 -11.17 -9.78 11.09
CA ASN A 74 -12.63 -9.70 11.17
C ASN A 74 -13.30 -11.05 10.83
N GLY A 75 -12.72 -11.84 9.94
CA GLY A 75 -13.17 -13.21 9.66
C GLY A 75 -13.03 -14.12 10.89
N THR A 76 -11.86 -14.09 11.53
CA THR A 76 -11.61 -14.89 12.76
C THR A 76 -12.49 -14.47 13.93
N ILE A 77 -12.77 -13.17 14.07
CA ILE A 77 -13.70 -12.64 15.07
C ILE A 77 -15.09 -13.25 14.87
N GLY A 78 -15.61 -13.23 13.64
CA GLY A 78 -16.91 -13.82 13.34
C GLY A 78 -16.96 -15.34 13.58
N GLU A 79 -15.85 -16.05 13.37
CA GLU A 79 -15.75 -17.48 13.70
C GLU A 79 -15.79 -17.71 15.22
N TYR A 80 -15.04 -16.93 16.01
CA TYR A 80 -15.06 -17.02 17.47
C TYR A 80 -16.44 -16.70 18.04
N GLU A 81 -17.07 -15.62 17.60
CA GLU A 81 -18.43 -15.25 18.02
C GLU A 81 -19.44 -16.36 17.73
N ARG A 82 -19.31 -17.01 16.57
CA ARG A 82 -20.17 -18.15 16.22
C ARG A 82 -19.95 -19.36 17.11
N ARG A 83 -18.69 -19.74 17.41
CA ARG A 83 -18.38 -20.87 18.32
C ARG A 83 -18.83 -20.57 19.75
N ILE A 84 -18.57 -19.36 20.24
CA ILE A 84 -19.06 -18.89 21.55
C ILE A 84 -20.59 -19.01 21.61
N GLY A 85 -21.30 -18.53 20.59
CA GLY A 85 -22.75 -18.63 20.53
C GLY A 85 -23.28 -20.07 20.55
N GLN A 86 -22.56 -21.01 19.91
CA GLN A 86 -22.90 -22.43 19.95
C GLN A 86 -22.75 -23.02 21.36
N ILE A 87 -21.64 -22.72 22.05
CA ILE A 87 -21.40 -23.21 23.41
C ILE A 87 -22.45 -22.66 24.38
N VAL A 88 -22.74 -21.36 24.30
CA VAL A 88 -23.74 -20.71 25.16
C VAL A 88 -25.14 -21.24 24.89
N TYR A 89 -25.49 -21.50 23.63
CA TYR A 89 -26.79 -22.07 23.28
C TYR A 89 -26.93 -23.52 23.75
N ALA A 90 -25.89 -24.35 23.61
CA ALA A 90 -25.86 -25.71 24.15
C ALA A 90 -26.04 -25.71 25.68
N ALA A 91 -25.35 -24.79 26.38
CA ALA A 91 -25.51 -24.56 27.82
C ALA A 91 -26.97 -24.28 28.20
N HIS A 92 -27.65 -23.43 27.42
CA HIS A 92 -29.06 -23.09 27.63
C HIS A 92 -30.00 -24.27 27.38
N GLN A 93 -29.63 -25.20 26.49
CA GLN A 93 -30.37 -26.45 26.26
C GLN A 93 -30.13 -27.52 27.33
N GLY A 94 -29.31 -27.22 28.35
CA GLY A 94 -29.00 -28.14 29.44
C GLY A 94 -27.86 -29.11 29.13
N GLU A 95 -27.14 -28.91 28.02
CA GLU A 95 -25.88 -29.62 27.76
C GLU A 95 -24.76 -29.05 28.63
N THR A 96 -23.78 -29.88 28.96
CA THR A 96 -22.58 -29.44 29.68
C THR A 96 -21.80 -28.46 28.81
N ALA A 97 -21.88 -27.18 29.13
CA ALA A 97 -21.07 -26.16 28.52
C ALA A 97 -19.60 -26.39 28.87
N ASP A 98 -18.74 -26.49 27.87
CA ASP A 98 -17.30 -26.50 28.10
C ASP A 98 -16.84 -25.07 28.42
N GLN A 99 -16.90 -24.72 29.72
CA GLN A 99 -16.51 -23.40 30.21
C GLN A 99 -15.06 -23.06 29.87
N THR A 100 -14.18 -24.07 29.83
CA THR A 100 -12.77 -23.89 29.47
C THR A 100 -12.63 -23.47 28.01
N GLU A 101 -13.34 -24.13 27.09
CA GLU A 101 -13.34 -23.76 25.68
C GLU A 101 -13.95 -22.35 25.48
N LEU A 102 -15.01 -22.03 26.22
CA LEU A 102 -15.64 -20.71 26.18
C LEU A 102 -14.68 -19.59 26.60
N ASP A 103 -14.00 -19.75 27.73
CA ASP A 103 -13.04 -18.76 28.25
C ASP A 103 -11.86 -18.56 27.29
N GLU A 104 -11.35 -19.64 26.69
CA GLU A 104 -10.30 -19.56 25.68
C GLU A 104 -10.76 -18.80 24.43
N LEU A 105 -11.98 -19.05 23.95
CA LEU A 105 -12.52 -18.37 22.78
C LEU A 105 -12.75 -16.88 23.06
N LEU A 106 -13.24 -16.53 24.25
CA LEU A 106 -13.39 -15.14 24.68
C LEU A 106 -12.04 -14.42 24.73
N ALA A 107 -11.00 -15.04 25.30
CA ALA A 107 -9.66 -14.46 25.32
C ALA A 107 -9.08 -14.25 23.91
N LYS A 108 -9.31 -15.21 22.99
CA LYS A 108 -8.91 -15.09 21.58
C LYS A 108 -9.67 -13.98 20.87
N LEU A 109 -10.97 -13.83 21.15
CA LEU A 109 -11.83 -12.77 20.61
C LEU A 109 -11.37 -11.39 21.08
N ASP A 110 -11.05 -11.22 22.36
CA ASP A 110 -10.55 -9.95 22.92
C ASP A 110 -9.20 -9.56 22.30
N ALA A 111 -8.27 -10.52 22.17
CA ALA A 111 -6.99 -10.31 21.51
C ALA A 111 -7.15 -9.90 20.04
N ALA A 112 -8.01 -10.59 19.29
CA ALA A 112 -8.27 -10.26 17.89
C ALA A 112 -8.91 -8.86 17.74
N ASN A 113 -9.82 -8.48 18.64
CA ASN A 113 -10.42 -7.14 18.65
C ASN A 113 -9.41 -6.05 19.00
N ALA A 114 -8.47 -6.32 19.90
CA ALA A 114 -7.36 -5.42 20.21
C ALA A 114 -6.46 -5.18 18.98
N ASP A 115 -6.09 -6.25 18.26
CA ASP A 115 -5.29 -6.15 17.02
C ASP A 115 -6.03 -5.35 15.93
N VAL A 116 -7.33 -5.58 15.76
CA VAL A 116 -8.17 -4.80 14.82
C VAL A 116 -8.14 -3.32 15.20
N LYS A 117 -8.28 -2.99 16.49
CA LYS A 117 -8.24 -1.62 16.97
C LYS A 117 -6.90 -0.96 16.66
N GLU A 118 -5.78 -1.64 16.92
CA GLU A 118 -4.45 -1.13 16.58
C GLU A 118 -4.27 -0.87 15.08
N ILE A 119 -4.67 -1.82 14.24
CA ILE A 119 -4.55 -1.68 12.78
C ILE A 119 -5.38 -0.49 12.29
N ARG A 120 -6.59 -0.31 12.83
CA ARG A 120 -7.43 0.83 12.48
C ARG A 120 -6.83 2.16 12.93
N ILE A 121 -6.23 2.25 14.12
CA ILE A 121 -5.50 3.44 14.58
C ILE A 121 -4.37 3.77 13.60
N LYS A 122 -3.51 2.80 13.26
CA LYS A 122 -2.41 2.97 12.30
C LYS A 122 -2.90 3.44 10.93
N MET A 123 -4.06 2.99 10.48
CA MET A 123 -4.68 3.44 9.24
C MET A 123 -5.24 4.87 9.33
N ALA A 124 -5.81 5.26 10.46
CA ALA A 124 -6.37 6.59 10.67
C ALA A 124 -5.30 7.66 10.83
N GLU A 125 -4.19 7.37 11.52
CA GLU A 125 -3.02 8.25 11.60
C GLU A 125 -2.48 8.59 10.20
N ARG A 126 -2.37 7.57 9.33
CA ARG A 126 -1.95 7.77 7.93
C ARG A 126 -2.93 8.64 7.12
N LYS A 127 -4.22 8.61 7.47
CA LYS A 127 -5.29 9.33 6.75
C LYS A 127 -5.74 10.64 7.44
N LYS A 128 -5.10 11.06 8.54
CA LYS A 128 -5.50 12.21 9.38
C LYS A 128 -6.98 12.14 9.82
N MET A 129 -7.47 10.94 10.09
CA MET A 129 -8.85 10.68 10.52
C MET A 129 -8.91 10.35 12.01
N LYS A 130 -10.09 10.49 12.63
CA LYS A 130 -10.34 10.05 14.01
C LYS A 130 -10.94 8.65 14.01
N ILE A 131 -10.62 7.85 15.02
CA ILE A 131 -11.24 6.54 15.24
C ILE A 131 -12.39 6.70 16.24
N CYS A 132 -13.56 6.16 15.90
CA CYS A 132 -14.69 6.09 16.83
C CYS A 132 -14.32 5.25 18.05
N PRO A 133 -14.50 5.76 19.29
CA PRO A 133 -14.14 5.02 20.50
C PRO A 133 -15.05 3.81 20.76
N VAL A 134 -16.25 3.78 20.17
CA VAL A 134 -17.26 2.73 20.39
C VAL A 134 -17.12 1.58 19.40
N CYS A 135 -17.15 1.85 18.09
CA CYS A 135 -17.14 0.81 17.06
C CYS A 135 -15.82 0.69 16.30
N GLY A 136 -14.85 1.58 16.59
CA GLY A 136 -13.54 1.58 15.95
C GLY A 136 -13.55 2.00 14.48
N LYS A 137 -14.62 2.56 13.93
CA LYS A 137 -14.66 3.01 12.52
C LYS A 137 -13.88 4.31 12.34
N ALA A 138 -13.25 4.50 11.19
CA ALA A 138 -12.61 5.77 10.85
C ALA A 138 -13.67 6.80 10.45
N CYS A 139 -13.61 7.99 11.05
CA CYS A 139 -14.49 9.13 10.81
C CYS A 139 -13.66 10.37 10.49
N ALA A 140 -14.28 11.35 9.82
CA ALA A 140 -13.59 12.60 9.52
C ALA A 140 -13.25 13.33 10.82
N ALA A 141 -12.21 14.17 10.79
CA ALA A 141 -11.77 14.90 11.98
C ALA A 141 -12.86 15.85 12.52
N ASP A 142 -13.76 16.32 11.66
CA ASP A 142 -14.81 17.30 11.95
C ASP A 142 -16.17 16.66 12.26
N ASP A 143 -16.30 15.33 12.14
CA ASP A 143 -17.56 14.63 12.42
C ASP A 143 -17.86 14.68 13.92
N ALA A 144 -19.06 15.16 14.27
CA ALA A 144 -19.57 15.13 15.64
C ALA A 144 -20.09 13.73 16.04
N PHE A 145 -20.50 12.91 15.07
CA PHE A 145 -21.05 11.56 15.30
C PHE A 145 -20.45 10.55 14.33
N CYS A 146 -20.35 9.29 14.76
CA CYS A 146 -19.83 8.21 13.94
C CYS A 146 -20.86 7.80 12.88
N ALA A 147 -20.50 7.91 11.59
CA ALA A 147 -21.33 7.45 10.47
C ALA A 147 -21.57 5.92 10.43
N GLY A 148 -20.92 5.15 11.30
CA GLY A 148 -21.09 3.70 11.41
C GLY A 148 -22.06 3.26 12.51
N CYS A 149 -21.96 3.85 13.69
CA CYS A 149 -22.71 3.40 14.88
C CYS A 149 -23.52 4.52 15.56
N GLY A 150 -23.44 5.76 15.08
CA GLY A 150 -24.14 6.91 15.66
C GLY A 150 -23.55 7.46 16.96
N ALA A 151 -22.48 6.87 17.50
CA ALA A 151 -21.85 7.34 18.74
C ALA A 151 -21.22 8.73 18.57
N ASP A 152 -21.26 9.54 19.65
CA ASP A 152 -20.67 10.88 19.68
C ASP A 152 -19.14 10.80 19.63
N MET A 153 -18.54 11.52 18.70
CA MET A 153 -17.09 11.56 18.44
C MET A 153 -16.34 12.51 19.37
N LYS A 154 -17.07 13.33 20.15
CA LYS A 154 -16.53 14.17 21.23
C LYS A 154 -16.59 13.46 22.59
N ALA A 155 -17.24 12.31 22.69
CA ALA A 155 -17.31 11.54 23.93
C ALA A 155 -15.93 10.99 24.29
N LYS A 156 -15.32 11.61 25.30
CA LYS A 156 -14.09 11.16 25.97
C LYS A 156 -14.25 9.71 26.46
N ALA A 157 -13.27 8.88 26.15
CA ALA A 157 -12.72 7.91 27.10
C ALA A 157 -11.26 8.29 27.32
#